data_AF-A0A3A6T0X9-F1
#
_entry.id   AF-A0A3A6T0X9-F1
#
_cell.length_a   1.000
_cell.length_b   1.000
_cell.length_c   1.000
_cell.angle_alpha   90.00
_cell.angle_beta   90.00
_cell.angle_gamma   90.00
#
_symmetry.space_group_name_H-M   'P 1'
#
loop_
_entity.id
_entity.type
_entity.pdbx_description
1 polymer ?
#
loop_
_entity_poly.entity_id
_entity_poly.type
_entity_poly.pdbx_seq_one_letter_code
_entity_poly.pdbx_strand_id
1 'polypeptide(L)'
;MTNLLRDQISGLLSGDVRLKSNRIKSLRHYNKKPPEVMVKISGHCKNMAHIQSHFEYISRNGQLDVEDELGQVYQDTDDLHQMAKQWCSDTSSTKPNTRHTTHIVLSMPNGTEPYAVKKAARAFAKNTFADNYQYVFALHTDTDSPHVHLTIKNLGFDGKRLHIRKGLGVDLLDRRKA
;
A
#
# COMPACT_ATOMS: atom_id res chain seq x y z
N MET A 1 -39.33 17.51 -5.70
CA MET A 1 -39.35 16.76 -6.96
C MET A 1 -38.00 16.11 -7.15
N THR A 2 -38.03 14.82 -7.48
CA THR A 2 -36.96 13.86 -7.77
C THR A 2 -35.84 14.44 -8.65
N ASN A 3 -34.55 14.27 -8.32
CA ASN A 3 -33.73 13.05 -8.46
C ASN A 3 -33.40 12.73 -9.93
N LEU A 4 -32.11 12.63 -10.27
CA LEU A 4 -31.49 11.65 -11.19
C LEU A 4 -30.17 12.19 -11.75
N LEU A 5 -29.04 11.67 -11.24
CA LEU A 5 -27.80 11.29 -11.97
C LEU A 5 -26.62 11.00 -11.01
N ARG A 6 -26.88 10.41 -9.83
CA ARG A 6 -25.84 9.98 -8.88
C ARG A 6 -25.66 8.47 -8.71
N ASP A 7 -26.32 7.64 -9.53
CA ASP A 7 -26.58 6.24 -9.14
C ASP A 7 -26.20 5.18 -10.20
N GLN A 8 -25.03 5.33 -10.83
CA GLN A 8 -24.51 4.26 -11.71
C GLN A 8 -23.21 3.61 -11.21
N ILE A 9 -22.55 4.17 -10.20
CA ILE A 9 -21.37 3.55 -9.56
C ILE A 9 -21.74 2.88 -8.23
N SER A 10 -22.72 3.42 -7.49
CA SER A 10 -23.23 2.82 -6.24
C SER A 10 -23.88 1.45 -6.46
N GLY A 11 -24.62 1.27 -7.57
CA GLY A 11 -25.34 0.04 -7.90
C GLY A 11 -24.44 -1.15 -8.23
N LEU A 12 -23.20 -0.93 -8.68
CA LEU A 12 -22.21 -1.98 -8.93
C LEU A 12 -21.65 -2.58 -7.64
N LEU A 13 -21.89 -1.94 -6.49
CA LEU A 13 -21.48 -2.39 -5.15
C LEU A 13 -22.66 -2.84 -4.28
N SER A 14 -23.90 -2.81 -4.79
CA SER A 14 -25.11 -3.16 -4.03
C SER A 14 -25.66 -4.56 -4.32
N GLY A 15 -24.99 -5.37 -5.13
CA GLY A 15 -25.26 -6.81 -5.14
C GLY A 15 -24.76 -7.42 -3.84
N ASP A 16 -25.45 -8.44 -3.33
CA ASP A 16 -25.02 -9.23 -2.16
C ASP A 16 -23.56 -9.63 -2.32
N VAL A 17 -22.66 -8.85 -1.70
CA VAL A 17 -21.26 -9.19 -1.60
C VAL A 17 -21.26 -10.44 -0.76
N ARG A 18 -21.06 -11.60 -1.39
CA ARG A 18 -20.62 -12.81 -0.69
C ARG A 18 -19.28 -12.48 -0.04
N LEU A 19 -19.36 -11.93 1.16
CA LEU A 19 -18.25 -11.81 2.07
C LEU A 19 -17.83 -13.24 2.38
N LYS A 20 -16.81 -13.74 1.66
CA LYS A 20 -16.05 -14.87 2.16
C LYS A 20 -15.54 -14.41 3.52
N SER A 21 -16.09 -14.95 4.59
CA SER A 21 -15.66 -14.55 5.93
C SER A 21 -14.18 -14.89 6.03
N ASN A 22 -13.29 -13.90 5.93
CA ASN A 22 -11.94 -14.05 6.43
C ASN A 22 -12.05 -14.00 7.95
N ARG A 23 -12.56 -15.09 8.50
CA ARG A 23 -12.61 -15.34 9.93
C ARG A 23 -11.21 -15.72 10.37
N ILE A 24 -10.28 -14.76 10.31
CA ILE A 24 -9.16 -14.77 11.23
C ILE A 24 -9.82 -14.47 12.58
N LYS A 25 -10.32 -15.52 13.24
CA LYS A 25 -10.78 -15.42 14.63
C LYS A 25 -9.62 -14.77 15.37
N SER A 26 -9.91 -13.68 16.10
CA SER A 26 -9.00 -13.16 17.12
C SER A 26 -8.62 -14.33 18.01
N LEU A 27 -7.43 -14.91 17.79
CA LEU A 27 -6.86 -15.90 18.67
C LEU A 27 -6.46 -15.11 19.91
N ARG A 28 -7.37 -15.06 20.90
CA ARG A 28 -7.21 -14.45 22.22
C ARG A 28 -6.12 -15.12 23.08
N HIS A 29 -5.12 -15.74 22.47
CA HIS A 29 -4.16 -16.61 23.14
C HIS A 29 -2.74 -16.41 22.64
N TYR A 30 -2.24 -15.16 22.62
CA TYR A 30 -0.80 -14.85 22.57
C TYR A 30 -0.47 -13.51 23.25
N ASN A 31 -1.04 -13.21 24.42
CA ASN A 31 -0.70 -12.02 25.21
C ASN A 31 0.59 -12.17 26.04
N LYS A 32 1.67 -12.65 25.43
CA LYS A 32 3.03 -12.57 26.01
C LYS A 32 4.11 -12.13 25.02
N LYS A 33 3.76 -11.96 23.74
CA LYS A 33 4.68 -11.42 22.73
C LYS A 33 4.36 -9.94 22.52
N PRO A 34 5.36 -9.09 22.24
CA PRO A 34 5.10 -7.71 21.81
C PRO A 34 4.19 -7.71 20.58
N PRO A 35 3.38 -6.66 20.36
CA PRO A 35 2.47 -6.59 19.22
C PRO A 35 3.25 -6.79 17.90
N GLU A 36 2.88 -7.82 17.13
CA GLU A 36 3.51 -8.15 15.86
C GLU A 36 2.86 -7.35 14.70
N VAL A 37 3.67 -6.93 13.73
CA VAL A 37 3.18 -6.27 12.50
C VAL A 37 2.53 -7.29 11.59
N MET A 38 1.31 -7.01 11.13
CA MET A 38 0.71 -7.76 10.01
C MET A 38 1.13 -7.10 8.69
N VAL A 39 1.75 -7.90 7.82
CA VAL A 39 2.16 -7.50 6.47
C VAL A 39 1.24 -8.18 5.46
N LYS A 40 0.58 -7.39 4.62
CA LYS A 40 -0.31 -7.89 3.57
C LYS A 40 0.02 -7.26 2.24
N ILE A 41 0.20 -8.09 1.22
CA ILE A 41 0.16 -7.62 -0.18
C ILE A 41 -1.31 -7.36 -0.51
N SER A 42 -1.68 -6.09 -0.67
CA SER A 42 -3.08 -5.68 -0.88
C SER A 42 -3.47 -5.66 -2.35
N GLY A 43 -2.53 -5.44 -3.28
CA GLY A 43 -2.84 -5.41 -4.71
C GLY A 43 -1.69 -4.95 -5.60
N HIS A 44 -2.05 -4.53 -6.81
CA HIS A 44 -1.13 -4.00 -7.84
C HIS A 44 -1.90 -3.22 -8.91
N CYS A 45 -1.31 -2.17 -9.49
CA CYS A 45 -1.87 -1.47 -10.65
C CYS A 45 -1.17 -1.84 -11.96
N LYS A 46 -1.92 -1.72 -13.07
CA LYS A 46 -1.48 -2.07 -14.43
C LYS A 46 -1.58 -0.93 -15.44
N ASN A 47 -2.19 0.19 -15.05
CA ASN A 47 -2.39 1.34 -15.92
C ASN A 47 -2.31 2.62 -15.07
N MET A 48 -2.13 3.77 -15.74
CA MET A 48 -1.98 5.07 -15.10
C MET A 48 -3.20 5.44 -14.23
N ALA A 49 -4.41 5.28 -14.77
CA ALA A 49 -5.64 5.64 -14.06
C ALA A 49 -5.76 4.90 -12.71
N HIS A 50 -5.44 3.61 -12.66
CA HIS A 50 -5.47 2.86 -11.41
C HIS A 50 -4.36 3.28 -10.44
N ILE A 51 -3.20 3.76 -10.93
CA ILE A 51 -2.15 4.29 -10.04
C ILE A 51 -2.63 5.62 -9.44
N GLN A 52 -3.19 6.52 -10.25
CA GLN A 52 -3.75 7.80 -9.78
C GLN A 52 -4.84 7.58 -8.74
N SER A 53 -5.85 6.75 -9.03
CA SER A 53 -6.90 6.43 -8.06
C SER A 53 -6.37 5.78 -6.79
N HIS A 54 -5.28 5.01 -6.88
CA HIS A 54 -4.65 4.44 -5.69
C HIS A 54 -3.92 5.51 -4.86
N PHE A 55 -3.23 6.45 -5.50
CA PHE A 55 -2.60 7.58 -4.81
C PHE A 55 -3.61 8.51 -4.14
N GLU A 56 -4.72 8.80 -4.82
CA GLU A 56 -5.87 9.51 -4.23
C GLU A 56 -6.43 8.75 -3.02
N TYR A 57 -6.58 7.43 -3.12
CA TYR A 57 -7.05 6.61 -2.02
C TYR A 57 -6.10 6.66 -0.80
N ILE A 58 -4.79 6.46 -0.98
CA ILE A 58 -3.84 6.44 0.15
C ILE A 58 -3.59 7.83 0.72
N SER A 59 -3.71 8.89 -0.08
CA SER A 59 -3.62 10.29 0.40
C SER A 59 -4.96 10.81 0.95
N ARG A 60 -6.03 10.01 0.89
CA ARG A 60 -7.41 10.47 1.19
C ARG A 60 -7.79 11.74 0.41
N ASN A 61 -7.43 11.78 -0.87
CA ASN A 61 -7.56 12.95 -1.76
C ASN A 61 -6.79 14.18 -1.25
N GLY A 62 -5.50 13.99 -0.93
CA GLY A 62 -4.61 15.06 -0.46
C GLY A 62 -4.79 15.46 1.01
N GLN A 63 -5.62 14.76 1.78
CA GLN A 63 -5.82 15.05 3.20
C GLN A 63 -4.73 14.43 4.10
N LEU A 64 -3.97 13.47 3.58
CA LEU A 64 -2.88 12.81 4.28
C LEU A 64 -1.57 12.97 3.51
N ASP A 65 -0.51 13.24 4.27
CA ASP A 65 0.85 13.29 3.76
C ASP A 65 1.27 11.94 3.16
N VAL A 66 1.74 11.99 1.93
CA VAL A 66 2.41 10.88 1.26
C VAL A 66 3.92 11.15 1.28
N GLU A 67 4.72 10.17 1.69
CA GLU A 67 6.17 10.30 1.76
C GLU A 67 6.86 9.30 0.84
N ASP A 68 7.94 9.69 0.17
CA ASP A 68 8.70 8.82 -0.74
C ASP A 68 9.98 8.20 -0.13
N GLU A 69 10.78 7.53 -0.95
CA GLU A 69 12.05 6.93 -0.54
C GLU A 69 13.14 7.95 -0.15
N LEU A 70 13.04 9.19 -0.65
CA LEU A 70 13.97 10.28 -0.38
C LEU A 70 13.55 11.10 0.85
N GLY A 71 12.38 10.84 1.41
CA GLY A 71 11.79 11.59 2.51
C GLY A 71 11.07 12.86 2.06
N GLN A 72 10.84 13.03 0.75
CA GLN A 72 10.00 14.10 0.22
C GLN A 72 8.55 13.82 0.62
N VAL A 73 7.85 14.87 1.04
CA VAL A 73 6.44 14.81 1.42
C VAL A 73 5.60 15.49 0.34
N TYR A 74 4.50 14.84 -0.03
CA TYR A 74 3.53 15.26 -1.02
C TYR A 74 2.17 15.46 -0.34
N GLN A 75 1.60 16.64 -0.53
CA GLN A 75 0.26 17.01 -0.06
C GLN A 75 -0.67 17.33 -1.24
N ASP A 76 -0.11 17.79 -2.37
CA ASP A 76 -0.86 18.08 -3.57
C ASP A 76 -1.17 16.80 -4.36
N THR A 77 -2.42 16.66 -4.81
CA THR A 77 -2.85 15.57 -5.68
C THR A 77 -2.22 15.66 -7.06
N ASP A 78 -1.89 16.86 -7.55
CA ASP A 78 -1.31 17.06 -8.87
C ASP A 78 0.11 16.47 -8.96
N ASP A 79 0.91 16.64 -7.91
CA ASP A 79 2.24 16.03 -7.82
C ASP A 79 2.16 14.49 -7.84
N LEU A 80 1.20 13.93 -7.10
CA LEU A 80 0.95 12.49 -7.08
C LEU A 80 0.48 12.00 -8.46
N HIS A 81 -0.35 12.76 -9.16
CA HIS A 81 -0.79 12.43 -10.51
C HIS A 81 0.37 12.45 -11.52
N GLN A 82 1.27 13.43 -11.41
CA GLN A 82 2.48 13.48 -12.22
C GLN A 82 3.38 12.27 -11.95
N MET A 83 3.57 11.91 -10.67
CA MET A 83 4.30 10.71 -10.28
C MET A 83 3.66 9.43 -10.86
N ALA A 84 2.33 9.32 -10.79
CA ALA A 84 1.60 8.18 -11.36
C ALA A 84 1.80 8.05 -12.87
N LYS A 85 1.82 9.17 -13.59
CA LYS A 85 2.12 9.22 -15.03
C LYS A 85 3.55 8.73 -15.30
N GLN A 86 4.54 9.23 -14.57
CA GLN A 86 5.93 8.80 -14.68
C GLN A 86 6.09 7.30 -14.42
N TRP A 87 5.46 6.78 -13.37
CA TRP A 87 5.53 5.35 -13.03
C TRP A 87 4.88 4.44 -14.08
N CYS A 88 3.87 4.95 -14.78
CA CYS A 88 3.25 4.22 -15.88
C CYS A 88 4.08 4.31 -17.18
N SER A 89 4.69 5.46 -17.48
CA SER A 89 5.50 5.66 -18.68
C SER A 89 6.82 4.91 -18.64
N ASP A 90 7.38 4.69 -17.45
CA ASP A 90 8.64 3.98 -17.25
C ASP A 90 8.43 2.47 -17.39
N THR A 91 8.14 2.04 -18.61
CA THR A 91 8.02 0.63 -18.98
C THR A 91 9.07 0.24 -20.02
N SER A 92 10.00 -0.60 -19.60
CA SER A 92 10.86 -1.39 -20.50
C SER A 92 10.11 -2.57 -21.12
N SER A 93 8.87 -2.83 -20.71
CA SER A 93 8.09 -4.00 -21.11
C SER A 93 6.99 -3.62 -22.09
N THR A 94 7.00 -4.27 -23.26
CA THR A 94 5.90 -4.23 -24.24
C THR A 94 4.81 -5.26 -23.93
N LYS A 95 4.95 -6.04 -22.84
CA LYS A 95 4.02 -7.13 -22.54
C LYS A 95 2.67 -6.58 -22.06
N PRO A 96 1.56 -7.07 -22.62
CA PRO A 96 0.23 -6.74 -22.12
C PRO A 96 0.10 -7.19 -20.66
N ASN A 97 -0.69 -6.47 -19.86
CA ASN A 97 -0.94 -6.76 -18.44
C ASN A 97 0.26 -6.65 -17.47
N THR A 98 1.32 -5.93 -17.85
CA THR A 98 2.44 -5.63 -16.96
C THR A 98 1.95 -4.90 -15.70
N ARG A 99 2.36 -5.37 -14.51
CA ARG A 99 2.04 -4.73 -13.22
C ARG A 99 3.04 -3.62 -12.96
N HIS A 100 2.61 -2.36 -12.95
CA HIS A 100 3.48 -1.19 -12.73
C HIS A 100 3.80 -0.99 -11.25
N THR A 101 2.88 -1.32 -10.36
CA THR A 101 3.07 -1.14 -8.92
C THR A 101 2.72 -2.39 -8.13
N THR A 102 3.20 -2.46 -6.90
CA THR A 102 2.74 -3.42 -5.89
C THR A 102 2.39 -2.69 -4.61
N HIS A 103 1.28 -3.06 -3.99
CA HIS A 103 0.78 -2.43 -2.77
C HIS A 103 0.94 -3.38 -1.57
N ILE A 104 1.46 -2.84 -0.49
CA ILE A 104 1.65 -3.51 0.79
C ILE A 104 0.93 -2.69 1.86
N VAL A 105 0.24 -3.37 2.78
CA VAL A 105 -0.33 -2.77 3.98
C VAL A 105 0.41 -3.33 5.19
N LEU A 106 0.91 -2.44 6.03
CA LEU A 106 1.54 -2.73 7.32
C LEU A 106 0.60 -2.26 8.42
N SER A 107 -0.01 -3.17 9.18
CA SER A 107 -0.96 -2.79 10.24
C SER A 107 -0.47 -3.21 11.62
N MET A 108 -0.78 -2.40 12.61
CA MET A 108 -0.52 -2.66 14.02
C MET A 108 -1.82 -2.76 14.83
N PRO A 109 -1.83 -3.49 15.96
CA PRO A 109 -2.99 -3.53 16.85
C PRO A 109 -3.42 -2.14 17.34
N ASN A 110 -4.70 -2.00 17.65
CA ASN A 110 -5.26 -0.82 18.32
C ASN A 110 -4.46 -0.48 19.60
N GLY A 111 -4.27 0.81 19.86
CA GLY A 111 -3.48 1.32 20.98
C GLY A 111 -1.99 1.50 20.66
N THR A 112 -1.53 1.09 19.47
CA THR A 112 -0.17 1.40 19.02
C THR A 112 -0.06 2.86 18.60
N GLU A 113 0.99 3.55 19.05
CA GLU A 113 1.24 4.95 18.72
C GLU A 113 1.46 5.12 17.20
N PRO A 114 0.62 5.89 16.47
CA PRO A 114 0.66 5.94 15.01
C PRO A 114 1.97 6.44 14.39
N TYR A 115 2.65 7.40 15.02
CA TYR A 115 3.92 7.91 14.55
C TYR A 115 5.03 6.85 14.64
N ALA A 116 5.02 6.02 15.69
CA ALA A 116 5.90 4.85 15.83
C ALA A 116 5.62 3.83 14.71
N VAL A 117 4.36 3.63 14.33
CA VAL A 117 4.01 2.79 13.16
C VAL A 117 4.58 3.38 11.87
N LYS A 118 4.40 4.69 11.62
CA LYS A 118 4.97 5.36 10.44
C LYS A 118 6.50 5.27 10.42
N LYS A 119 7.16 5.48 11.56
CA LYS A 119 8.63 5.37 11.70
C LYS A 119 9.12 3.96 11.42
N ALA A 120 8.44 2.94 11.96
CA ALA A 120 8.77 1.54 11.71
C ALA A 120 8.56 1.16 10.24
N ALA A 121 7.45 1.59 9.63
CA ALA A 121 7.17 1.39 8.22
C ALA A 121 8.20 2.07 7.31
N ARG A 122 8.61 3.30 7.64
CA ARG A 122 9.69 4.01 6.93
C ARG A 122 10.99 3.23 6.98
N ALA A 123 11.40 2.77 8.17
CA ALA A 123 12.62 1.97 8.33
C ALA A 123 12.54 0.65 7.54
N PHE A 124 11.39 -0.02 7.58
CA PHE A 124 11.14 -1.24 6.79
C PHE A 124 11.25 -0.97 5.29
N ALA A 125 10.58 0.06 4.78
CA ALA A 125 10.57 0.39 3.37
C ALA A 125 11.99 0.76 2.89
N LYS A 126 12.71 1.56 3.67
CA LYS A 126 14.09 1.94 3.40
C LYS A 126 15.00 0.71 3.31
N ASN A 127 15.00 -0.14 4.33
CA ASN A 127 15.87 -1.32 4.40
C ASN A 127 15.53 -2.39 3.33
N THR A 128 14.30 -2.41 2.81
CA THR A 128 13.84 -3.46 1.90
C THR A 128 13.90 -3.01 0.43
N PHE A 129 13.64 -1.73 0.16
CA PHE A 129 13.35 -1.26 -1.19
C PHE A 129 14.21 -0.08 -1.64
N ALA A 130 14.69 0.80 -0.74
CA ALA A 130 15.32 2.07 -1.15
C ALA A 130 16.61 1.90 -1.96
N ASP A 131 17.30 0.76 -1.85
CA ASP A 131 18.49 0.48 -2.64
C ASP A 131 18.21 0.41 -4.16
N ASN A 132 16.99 0.03 -4.57
CA ASN A 132 16.69 -0.21 -5.99
C ASN A 132 15.29 0.23 -6.47
N TYR A 133 14.36 0.59 -5.59
CA TYR A 133 12.97 0.86 -5.98
C TYR A 133 12.47 2.20 -5.45
N GLN A 134 11.76 2.91 -6.32
CA GLN A 134 10.91 4.05 -5.93
C GLN A 134 9.68 3.54 -5.18
N TYR A 135 9.29 4.23 -4.11
CA TYR A 135 8.08 3.91 -3.37
C TYR A 135 7.48 5.14 -2.70
N VAL A 136 6.19 5.06 -2.40
CA VAL A 136 5.50 6.04 -1.57
C VAL A 136 4.70 5.36 -0.48
N PHE A 137 4.53 6.03 0.65
CA PHE A 137 3.72 5.51 1.74
C PHE A 137 2.94 6.59 2.50
N ALA A 138 1.80 6.18 3.05
CA ALA A 138 0.90 7.03 3.83
C ALA A 138 0.41 6.29 5.08
N LEU A 139 0.36 7.00 6.21
CA LEU A 139 -0.18 6.50 7.47
C LEU A 139 -1.69 6.80 7.54
N HIS A 140 -2.50 5.78 7.78
CA HIS A 140 -3.94 5.87 8.04
C HIS A 140 -4.22 5.62 9.51
N THR A 141 -4.97 6.51 10.14
CA THR A 141 -5.38 6.46 11.56
C THR A 141 -6.89 6.57 11.74
N ASP A 142 -7.63 6.57 10.64
CA ASP A 142 -9.08 6.74 10.57
C ASP A 142 -9.86 5.42 10.74
N THR A 143 -9.17 4.35 11.15
CA THR A 143 -9.74 3.03 11.45
C THR A 143 -9.27 2.57 12.83
N ASP A 144 -9.86 1.50 13.38
CA ASP A 144 -9.51 0.96 14.70
C ASP A 144 -8.03 0.57 14.87
N SER A 145 -7.29 0.38 13.77
CA SER A 145 -5.91 -0.09 13.79
C SER A 145 -5.04 0.79 12.89
N PRO A 146 -4.01 1.47 13.42
CA PRO A 146 -3.13 2.28 12.61
C PRO A 146 -2.40 1.41 11.59
N HIS A 147 -2.39 1.86 10.34
CA HIS A 147 -1.78 1.10 9.25
C HIS A 147 -1.14 2.02 8.22
N VAL A 148 -0.12 1.50 7.56
CA VAL A 148 0.59 2.21 6.50
C VAL A 148 0.32 1.51 5.17
N HIS A 149 -0.14 2.27 4.19
CA HIS A 149 -0.15 1.84 2.79
C HIS A 149 1.20 2.18 2.18
N LEU A 150 1.87 1.18 1.61
CA LEU A 150 3.14 1.31 0.92
C LEU A 150 2.94 0.86 -0.53
N THR A 151 3.17 1.75 -1.47
CA THR A 151 3.13 1.46 -2.91
C THR A 151 4.53 1.52 -3.47
N ILE A 152 4.95 0.44 -4.14
CA ILE A 152 6.28 0.30 -4.73
C ILE A 152 6.14 0.30 -6.24
N LYS A 153 6.98 1.06 -6.94
CA LYS A 153 7.14 0.95 -8.39
C LYS A 153 7.86 -0.34 -8.72
N ASN A 154 7.25 -1.18 -9.55
CA ASN A 154 7.80 -2.50 -9.83
C ASN A 154 9.03 -2.45 -10.73
N LEU A 155 9.25 -1.42 -11.54
CA LEU A 155 10.50 -1.28 -12.28
C LEU A 155 11.53 -0.58 -11.39
N GLY A 156 12.60 -1.30 -11.04
CA GLY A 156 13.69 -0.75 -10.24
C GLY A 156 14.65 0.10 -11.07
N PHE A 157 15.55 0.80 -10.37
CA PHE A 157 16.60 1.63 -10.96
C PHE A 157 17.58 0.79 -11.80
N ASP A 158 17.78 -0.47 -11.45
CA ASP A 158 18.58 -1.45 -12.20
C ASP A 158 17.88 -2.01 -13.47
N GLY A 159 16.68 -1.51 -13.78
CA GLY A 159 15.87 -1.97 -14.91
C GLY A 159 15.21 -3.35 -14.70
N LYS A 160 15.41 -3.99 -13.54
CA LYS A 160 14.76 -5.26 -13.20
C LYS A 160 13.44 -5.02 -12.47
N ARG A 161 12.55 -6.00 -12.60
CA ARG A 161 11.22 -5.91 -12.01
C ARG A 161 11.18 -6.52 -10.61
N LEU A 162 10.44 -5.89 -9.71
CA LEU A 162 10.14 -6.42 -8.38
C LEU A 162 9.35 -7.72 -8.52
N HIS A 163 9.90 -8.78 -7.93
CA HIS A 163 9.25 -10.08 -7.83
C HIS A 163 9.01 -10.42 -6.37
N ILE A 164 7.81 -10.11 -5.87
CA ILE A 164 7.40 -10.56 -4.54
C ILE A 164 6.89 -12.00 -4.65
N ARG A 165 7.65 -12.96 -4.10
CA ARG A 165 7.21 -14.35 -4.03
C ARG A 165 5.98 -14.42 -3.14
N LYS A 166 4.89 -14.98 -3.67
CA LYS A 166 3.65 -15.18 -2.92
C LYS A 166 3.87 -16.34 -1.95
N GLY A 167 4.22 -16.00 -0.71
CA GLY A 167 4.44 -16.97 0.35
C GLY A 167 5.60 -16.55 1.22
N LEU A 168 5.30 -15.73 2.24
CA LEU A 168 6.02 -15.61 3.50
C LEU A 168 5.26 -14.61 4.36
N GLY A 169 4.21 -15.12 5.02
CA GLY A 169 3.85 -14.51 6.28
C GLY A 169 5.03 -14.72 7.23
N VAL A 170 5.51 -13.63 7.83
CA VAL A 170 6.27 -13.66 9.08
C VAL A 170 7.66 -14.34 9.06
N ASP A 171 8.54 -14.04 8.10
CA ASP A 171 9.95 -14.48 8.23
C ASP A 171 11.02 -13.51 7.68
N LEU A 172 10.71 -12.21 7.65
CA LEU A 172 11.71 -11.18 7.28
C LEU A 172 12.55 -10.68 8.47
N LEU A 173 12.53 -11.37 9.61
CA LEU A 173 13.28 -10.98 10.81
C LEU A 173 14.34 -11.98 11.28
N ASP A 174 14.53 -13.12 10.62
CA ASP A 174 15.63 -14.04 10.93
C ASP A 174 16.81 -13.92 9.95
N ARG A 175 17.46 -12.75 9.95
CA ARG A 175 18.86 -12.62 9.50
C ARG A 175 19.80 -12.45 10.69
N ARG A 176 19.71 -13.34 11.67
CA ARG A 176 20.84 -13.65 12.55
C ARG A 176 21.23 -15.11 12.36
N LYS A 177 22.00 -15.39 11.31
CA LYS A 177 23.00 -16.47 11.22
C LYS A 177 23.71 -16.46 9.87
N ALA A 178 24.91 -15.91 9.85
CA ALA A 178 26.13 -16.44 9.23
C ALA A 178 27.24 -15.39 9.43
#